data_AF-G4CLF8-F1
#
_entry.id   AF-G4CLF8-F1
#
_cell.length_a   1.000
_cell.length_b   1.000
_cell.length_c   1.000
_cell.angle_alpha   90.00
_cell.angle_beta   90.00
_cell.angle_gamma   90.00
#
_symmetry.space_group_name_H-M   'P 1'
#
loop_
_entity.id
_entity.type
_entity.pdbx_description
1 polymer ?
#
loop_
_entity_poly.entity_id
_entity_poly.type
_entity_poly.pdbx_seq_one_letter_code
_entity_poly.pdbx_strand_id
1 'polypeptide(L)'
;MADKAHKTEWPIISPKPWPRPNGQTYPRAEPAQKYAADGAGKGIKRPSTIKRMMRLSIGFDSAPALLFPLFLLFRPAWGYLKTACPIMASSSRPRKNKQMDHRYTDTASPNPLLPAALAALLTGIMIWSGIQPTSRAVWWAEILPVLGVFGALLLTYRRFRFSNLAYVLMSFWLLMHTVGAHYTFADVPFDWANRLLSPLLGEGRNHFDRVGHYIIGFYAYPMAEWLMRRRACSMHLAFFFSLFFIMGVAAAYEIIEWQYAVLEGGNAGIEFLGSQGDIWDAQKDMLADTLGALTALLIYLLVRPDRQLASPVSNG
;
A
#
# COMPACT_ATOMS: atom_id res chain seq x y z
N MET A 1 38.08 -34.21 -18.69
CA MET A 1 39.07 -33.36 -18.02
C MET A 1 38.62 -31.92 -18.17
N ALA A 2 38.08 -31.35 -17.10
CA ALA A 2 37.87 -29.91 -16.96
C ALA A 2 39.23 -29.23 -16.76
N ASP A 3 39.41 -27.97 -17.15
CA ASP A 3 39.21 -26.84 -16.23
C ASP A 3 39.78 -25.52 -16.79
N LYS A 4 39.30 -24.41 -16.20
CA LYS A 4 39.79 -23.02 -16.20
C LYS A 4 39.05 -22.01 -17.08
N ALA A 5 37.87 -21.63 -16.60
CA ALA A 5 37.35 -20.28 -16.79
C ALA A 5 37.83 -19.39 -15.62
N HIS A 6 38.57 -18.33 -15.94
CA HIS A 6 38.98 -17.29 -15.00
C HIS A 6 37.74 -16.51 -14.49
N LYS A 7 37.53 -16.50 -13.16
CA LYS A 7 36.61 -15.57 -12.50
C LYS A 7 37.34 -14.26 -12.23
N THR A 8 36.93 -13.19 -12.89
CA THR A 8 37.25 -11.81 -12.51
C THR A 8 36.34 -11.38 -11.37
N GLU A 9 36.92 -11.20 -10.17
CA GLU A 9 36.26 -10.60 -9.01
C GLU A 9 36.29 -9.08 -9.13
N TRP A 10 35.12 -8.43 -9.00
CA TRP A 10 35.02 -6.97 -8.86
C TRP A 10 35.31 -6.57 -7.41
N PRO A 11 36.10 -5.51 -7.15
CA PRO A 11 36.37 -5.06 -5.80
C PRO A 11 35.11 -4.44 -5.18
N ILE A 12 34.59 -5.08 -4.12
CA ILE A 12 33.54 -4.52 -3.27
C ILE A 12 34.14 -3.32 -2.52
N ILE A 13 33.78 -2.11 -2.92
CA ILE A 13 34.07 -0.91 -2.13
C ILE A 13 33.13 -0.94 -0.92
N SER A 14 33.64 -1.48 0.20
CA SER A 14 32.93 -1.46 1.48
C SER A 14 32.83 -0.02 1.99
N PRO A 15 31.63 0.50 2.31
CA PRO A 15 31.50 1.84 2.88
C PRO A 15 32.26 1.94 4.20
N LYS A 16 33.02 3.01 4.40
CA LYS A 16 33.69 3.28 5.68
C LYS A 16 32.61 3.43 6.79
N PRO A 17 32.75 2.76 7.93
CA PRO A 17 31.80 2.90 9.03
C PRO A 17 31.85 4.32 9.60
N TRP A 18 30.67 4.89 9.88
CA TRP A 18 30.55 6.19 10.55
C TRP A 18 31.15 6.14 11.97
N PRO A 19 31.96 7.13 12.38
CA PRO A 19 32.53 7.16 13.73
C PRO A 19 31.46 7.51 14.77
N ARG A 20 31.46 6.82 15.91
CA ARG A 20 30.66 7.22 17.08
C ARG A 20 31.29 8.45 17.77
N PRO A 21 30.51 9.24 18.53
CA PRO A 21 31.05 10.32 19.37
C PRO A 21 32.10 9.88 20.39
N ASN A 22 32.19 8.58 20.69
CA ASN A 22 33.10 7.97 21.66
C ASN A 22 34.12 6.99 21.03
N GLY A 23 34.37 7.07 19.72
CA GLY A 23 35.49 6.38 19.07
C GLY A 23 35.36 4.85 18.91
N GLN A 24 34.21 4.25 19.24
CA GLN A 24 33.98 2.82 19.03
C GLN A 24 33.39 2.54 17.63
N THR A 25 34.03 1.68 16.84
CA THR A 25 33.44 1.15 15.60
C THR A 25 32.37 0.09 15.93
N TYR A 26 31.34 -0.05 15.09
CA TYR A 26 30.43 -1.18 15.18
C TYR A 26 31.18 -2.48 14.86
N PRO A 27 30.84 -3.63 15.48
CA PRO A 27 31.35 -4.92 15.03
C PRO A 27 30.95 -5.09 13.55
N ARG A 28 31.92 -5.48 12.72
CA ARG A 28 31.69 -5.80 11.30
C ARG A 28 30.55 -6.82 11.24
N ALA A 29 29.47 -6.50 10.54
CA ALA A 29 28.44 -7.49 10.22
C ALA A 29 29.14 -8.62 9.45
N GLU A 30 29.20 -9.81 10.04
CA GLU A 30 29.79 -10.95 9.34
C GLU A 30 28.93 -11.26 8.11
N PRO A 31 29.54 -11.55 6.95
CA PRO A 31 28.79 -11.90 5.77
C PRO A 31 27.89 -13.10 6.07
N ALA A 32 26.62 -13.02 5.66
CA ALA A 32 25.62 -14.08 5.86
C ALA A 32 26.07 -15.47 5.36
N GLN A 33 27.07 -15.51 4.47
CA GLN A 33 27.74 -16.73 4.01
C GLN A 33 28.40 -17.55 5.12
N LYS A 34 28.82 -16.94 6.24
CA LYS A 34 29.47 -17.69 7.33
C LYS A 34 28.50 -18.64 8.04
N TYR A 35 27.23 -18.27 8.14
CA TYR A 35 26.18 -19.14 8.70
C TYR A 35 25.77 -20.27 7.75
N ALA A 36 26.02 -20.14 6.45
CA ALA A 36 25.78 -21.19 5.47
C ALA A 36 26.94 -22.21 5.41
N ALA A 37 28.18 -21.77 5.61
CA ALA A 37 29.38 -22.63 5.56
C ALA A 37 29.59 -23.46 6.83
N ASP A 38 29.31 -22.91 8.02
CA ASP A 38 29.51 -23.61 9.30
C ASP A 38 28.47 -24.73 9.55
N GLY A 39 27.41 -24.81 8.74
CA GLY A 39 26.36 -25.83 8.84
C GLY A 39 26.72 -27.21 8.23
N ALA A 40 27.84 -27.33 7.50
CA ALA A 40 28.14 -28.52 6.71
C ALA A 40 29.08 -29.54 7.39
N GLY A 41 29.62 -29.27 8.60
CA GLY A 41 30.77 -30.05 9.09
C GLY A 41 30.77 -30.56 10.52
N LYS A 42 29.90 -30.08 11.43
CA LYS A 42 29.96 -30.52 12.84
C LYS A 42 28.57 -30.67 13.43
N GLY A 43 28.30 -31.85 13.96
CA GLY A 43 27.09 -32.18 14.71
C GLY A 43 26.95 -31.32 15.97
N ILE A 44 26.45 -30.10 15.80
CA ILE A 44 26.02 -29.25 16.90
C ILE A 44 24.60 -29.69 17.25
N LYS A 45 24.45 -30.32 18.43
CA LYS A 45 23.13 -30.56 19.03
C LYS A 45 22.42 -29.22 19.15
N ARG A 46 21.40 -29.01 18.31
CA ARG A 46 20.52 -27.82 18.39
C ARG A 46 19.94 -27.75 19.81
N PRO A 47 19.99 -26.61 20.50
CA PRO A 47 19.28 -26.45 21.76
C PRO A 47 17.79 -26.69 21.51
N SER A 48 17.25 -27.74 22.14
CA SER A 48 15.86 -28.19 21.98
C SER A 48 14.83 -27.19 22.52
N THR A 49 15.28 -26.08 23.11
CA THR A 49 14.43 -25.08 23.77
C THR A 49 13.79 -24.10 22.77
N ILE A 50 14.47 -23.70 21.70
CA ILE A 50 13.93 -22.71 20.73
C ILE A 50 12.88 -23.33 19.80
N LYS A 51 13.10 -24.57 19.33
CA LYS A 51 12.09 -25.32 18.57
C LYS A 51 10.87 -25.72 19.43
N ARG A 52 11.02 -25.82 20.77
CA ARG A 52 9.93 -26.16 21.68
C ARG A 52 9.13 -24.94 22.13
N MET A 53 9.75 -23.76 22.22
CA MET A 53 9.05 -22.50 22.48
C MET A 53 8.22 -22.02 21.28
N MET A 54 8.69 -22.22 20.03
CA MET A 54 7.89 -21.86 18.85
C MET A 54 6.80 -22.89 18.48
N ARG A 55 6.93 -24.16 18.89
CA ARG A 55 5.90 -25.19 18.68
C ARG A 55 4.72 -25.15 19.65
N LEU A 56 4.75 -24.27 20.66
CA LEU A 56 3.70 -24.16 21.67
C LEU A 56 2.81 -22.92 21.53
N SER A 57 3.00 -22.07 20.50
CA SER A 57 2.18 -20.86 20.34
C SER A 57 1.34 -20.74 19.10
N ILE A 58 1.62 -21.40 17.96
CA ILE A 58 0.66 -21.48 16.84
C ILE A 58 0.99 -22.75 16.03
N GLY A 59 0.06 -23.70 15.97
CA GLY A 59 0.13 -24.83 15.05
C GLY A 59 -0.44 -24.42 13.69
N PHE A 60 0.37 -24.47 12.64
CA PHE A 60 -0.07 -24.30 11.25
C PHE A 60 0.67 -25.31 10.37
N ASP A 61 0.07 -26.49 10.21
CA ASP A 61 0.35 -27.42 9.10
C ASP A 61 -0.88 -27.40 8.18
N SER A 62 -1.04 -26.33 7.38
CA SER A 62 -1.80 -26.26 6.11
C SER A 62 -2.08 -24.79 5.72
N ALA A 63 -1.46 -24.32 4.65
CA ALA A 63 -2.06 -23.29 3.79
C ALA A 63 -3.16 -24.00 2.96
N PRO A 64 -4.37 -23.42 2.76
CA PRO A 64 -4.63 -22.01 2.49
C PRO A 64 -5.73 -21.41 3.38
N ALA A 65 -5.41 -20.49 4.28
CA ALA A 65 -6.42 -19.85 5.14
C ALA A 65 -6.05 -18.45 5.66
N LEU A 66 -5.20 -17.69 4.96
CA LEU A 66 -4.82 -16.32 5.39
C LEU A 66 -5.45 -15.22 4.52
N LEU A 67 -6.68 -15.41 4.06
CA LEU A 67 -7.50 -14.34 3.46
C LEU A 67 -8.81 -14.02 4.21
N PHE A 68 -9.03 -14.55 5.41
CA PHE A 68 -10.16 -14.17 6.27
C PHE A 68 -9.71 -14.27 7.74
N PRO A 69 -9.61 -13.17 8.52
CA PRO A 69 -10.58 -12.08 8.57
C PRO A 69 -9.95 -10.68 8.72
N LEU A 70 -9.82 -9.91 7.63
CA LEU A 70 -9.84 -8.44 7.72
C LEU A 70 -11.28 -7.90 7.89
N PHE A 71 -12.28 -8.79 7.81
CA PHE A 71 -13.71 -8.47 7.92
C PHE A 71 -14.23 -8.25 9.35
N LEU A 72 -13.41 -8.45 10.38
CA LEU A 72 -13.81 -8.21 11.78
C LEU A 72 -13.37 -6.84 12.34
N LEU A 73 -12.55 -6.08 11.61
CA LEU A 73 -12.19 -4.70 11.98
C LEU A 73 -13.18 -3.64 11.46
N PHE A 74 -14.17 -4.02 10.66
CA PHE A 74 -15.22 -3.15 10.14
C PHE A 74 -16.63 -3.60 10.53
N ARG A 75 -16.84 -3.98 11.79
CA ARG A 75 -18.18 -3.83 12.37
C ARG A 75 -18.38 -2.34 12.69
N PRO A 76 -19.39 -1.67 12.13
CA PRO A 76 -19.75 -0.35 12.63
C PRO A 76 -20.24 -0.53 14.07
N ALA A 77 -19.53 0.06 15.02
CA ALA A 77 -19.96 0.17 16.42
C ALA A 77 -21.13 1.17 16.53
N TRP A 78 -22.24 0.89 15.83
CA TRP A 78 -23.47 1.70 15.84
C TRP A 78 -24.37 1.38 17.05
N GLY A 79 -23.83 0.78 18.12
CA GLY A 79 -24.63 0.17 19.19
C GLY A 79 -24.39 0.64 20.63
N TYR A 80 -23.33 1.38 20.93
CA TYR A 80 -22.89 1.58 22.33
C TYR A 80 -22.61 3.04 22.73
N LEU A 81 -23.51 3.95 22.36
CA LEU A 81 -23.50 5.33 22.86
C LEU A 81 -24.93 5.84 23.13
N LYS A 82 -25.72 5.02 23.82
CA LYS A 82 -27.09 5.39 24.25
C LYS A 82 -27.38 5.25 25.75
N THR A 83 -26.39 4.99 26.59
CA THR A 83 -26.62 4.86 28.03
C THR A 83 -25.43 5.36 28.83
N ALA A 84 -25.39 6.67 29.13
CA ALA A 84 -24.87 7.23 30.38
C ALA A 84 -24.86 8.78 30.34
N CYS A 85 -26.01 9.41 30.60
CA CYS A 85 -26.07 10.71 31.29
C CYS A 85 -27.53 11.01 31.68
N PRO A 86 -27.95 10.79 32.93
CA PRO A 86 -29.10 11.48 33.48
C PRO A 86 -28.60 12.67 34.32
N ILE A 87 -29.06 13.89 34.02
CA ILE A 87 -29.39 14.98 34.97
C ILE A 87 -29.60 16.28 34.17
N MET A 88 -30.87 16.68 34.11
CA MET A 88 -31.44 18.04 34.05
C MET A 88 -30.95 19.07 33.01
N ALA A 89 -31.83 19.40 32.05
CA ALA A 89 -32.25 20.77 31.68
C ALA A 89 -33.40 20.66 30.65
N SER A 90 -34.66 20.77 31.07
CA SER A 90 -35.49 21.98 30.98
C SER A 90 -35.61 22.63 29.58
N SER A 91 -36.86 22.60 29.09
CA SER A 91 -37.51 23.52 28.16
C SER A 91 -36.84 23.86 26.81
N SER A 92 -37.33 23.23 25.73
CA SER A 92 -38.08 23.90 24.65
C SER A 92 -38.29 22.90 23.49
N ARG A 93 -39.55 22.75 23.05
CA ARG A 93 -39.89 21.90 21.90
C ARG A 93 -39.26 22.50 20.63
N PRO A 94 -38.48 21.76 19.82
CA PRO A 94 -38.09 22.27 18.53
C PRO A 94 -39.31 22.31 17.61
N ARG A 95 -39.51 23.44 16.93
CA ARG A 95 -40.48 23.60 15.84
C ARG A 95 -40.31 22.44 14.85
N LYS A 96 -41.41 21.79 14.49
CA LYS A 96 -41.47 20.87 13.34
C LYS A 96 -41.04 21.63 12.09
N ASN A 97 -39.75 21.55 11.75
CA ASN A 97 -39.29 22.02 10.46
C ASN A 97 -39.87 21.07 9.42
N LYS A 98 -40.72 21.63 8.57
CA LYS A 98 -41.32 20.98 7.41
C LYS A 98 -40.20 20.26 6.68
N GLN A 99 -40.30 18.93 6.62
CA GLN A 99 -39.38 18.08 5.89
C GLN A 99 -39.48 18.49 4.42
N MET A 100 -38.57 19.36 3.99
CA MET A 100 -38.35 19.63 2.57
C MET A 100 -37.82 18.32 2.01
N ASP A 101 -38.70 17.65 1.27
CA ASP A 101 -38.40 16.48 0.48
C ASP A 101 -37.45 16.92 -0.64
N HIS A 102 -36.17 17.09 -0.28
CA HIS A 102 -35.08 17.31 -1.22
C HIS A 102 -34.87 16.02 -1.99
N ARG A 103 -35.75 15.76 -2.96
CA ARG A 103 -35.39 14.94 -4.11
C ARG A 103 -34.25 15.64 -4.82
N TYR A 104 -33.04 15.31 -4.38
CA TYR A 104 -31.79 15.64 -5.02
C TYR A 104 -31.80 14.95 -6.40
N THR A 105 -32.27 15.67 -7.41
CA THR A 105 -32.07 15.25 -8.80
C THR A 105 -30.61 15.54 -9.14
N ASP A 106 -29.84 14.46 -9.26
CA ASP A 106 -28.40 14.45 -9.52
C ASP A 106 -28.10 14.99 -10.93
N THR A 107 -28.06 16.31 -11.09
CA THR A 107 -27.91 17.00 -12.39
C THR A 107 -26.48 17.01 -12.93
N ALA A 108 -25.53 16.40 -12.24
CA ALA A 108 -24.18 16.16 -12.74
C ALA A 108 -23.73 14.74 -12.42
N SER A 109 -24.52 13.74 -12.84
CA SER A 109 -24.14 12.34 -12.65
C SER A 109 -22.82 12.09 -13.41
N PRO A 110 -21.73 11.66 -12.74
CA PRO A 110 -20.45 11.47 -13.42
C PRO A 110 -20.61 10.49 -14.58
N ASN A 111 -19.99 10.77 -15.73
CA ASN A 111 -20.11 9.92 -16.93
C ASN A 111 -19.81 8.45 -16.58
N PRO A 112 -20.79 7.51 -16.63
CA PRO A 112 -20.60 6.10 -16.25
C PRO A 112 -19.61 5.36 -17.14
N LEU A 113 -19.33 5.88 -18.33
CA LEU A 113 -18.43 5.26 -19.29
C LEU A 113 -16.97 5.27 -18.81
N LEU A 114 -16.53 6.33 -18.10
CA LEU A 114 -15.13 6.42 -17.68
C LEU A 114 -14.73 5.33 -16.68
N PRO A 115 -15.44 5.12 -15.54
CA PRO A 115 -15.07 4.03 -14.64
C PRO A 115 -15.19 2.65 -15.27
N ALA A 116 -16.15 2.45 -16.18
CA ALA A 116 -16.28 1.21 -16.93
C ALA A 116 -15.11 0.98 -17.89
N ALA A 117 -14.68 2.01 -18.62
CA ALA A 117 -13.52 1.97 -19.50
C ALA A 117 -12.22 1.70 -18.72
N LEU A 118 -12.03 2.36 -17.57
CA LEU A 118 -10.90 2.09 -16.68
C LEU A 118 -10.92 0.65 -16.17
N ALA A 119 -12.10 0.14 -15.76
CA ALA A 119 -12.22 -1.24 -15.31
C ALA A 119 -11.91 -2.25 -16.41
N ALA A 120 -12.35 -2.00 -17.65
CA ALA A 120 -12.03 -2.84 -18.80
C ALA A 120 -10.53 -2.82 -19.12
N LEU A 121 -9.91 -1.64 -19.14
CA LEU A 121 -8.47 -1.47 -19.34
C LEU A 121 -7.68 -2.23 -18.28
N LEU A 122 -7.99 -1.99 -17.00
CA LEU A 122 -7.35 -2.65 -15.86
C LEU A 122 -7.48 -4.17 -15.95
N THR A 123 -8.66 -4.68 -16.31
CA THR A 123 -8.88 -6.11 -16.51
C THR A 123 -7.99 -6.66 -17.62
N GLY A 124 -7.88 -5.96 -18.75
CA GLY A 124 -7.00 -6.35 -19.85
C GLY A 124 -5.52 -6.41 -19.43
N ILE A 125 -5.05 -5.40 -18.68
CA ILE A 125 -3.68 -5.34 -18.18
C ILE A 125 -3.40 -6.41 -17.11
N MET A 126 -4.36 -6.71 -16.23
CA MET A 126 -4.24 -7.82 -15.26
C MET A 126 -4.20 -9.19 -15.93
N ILE A 127 -4.97 -9.39 -17.01
CA ILE A 127 -4.88 -10.62 -17.80
C ILE A 127 -3.50 -10.72 -18.46
N TRP A 128 -3.04 -9.63 -19.09
CA TRP A 128 -1.72 -9.57 -19.71
C TRP A 128 -0.59 -9.85 -18.72
N SER A 129 -0.63 -9.27 -17.51
CA SER A 129 0.45 -9.44 -16.53
C SER A 129 0.64 -10.91 -16.12
N GLY A 130 -0.44 -11.70 -16.14
CA GLY A 130 -0.42 -13.13 -15.86
C GLY A 130 0.10 -14.00 -17.01
N ILE A 131 0.36 -13.46 -18.20
CA ILE A 131 0.96 -14.18 -19.32
C ILE A 131 2.48 -14.10 -19.18
N GLN A 132 3.12 -15.22 -18.85
CA GLN A 132 4.59 -15.31 -18.73
C GLN A 132 5.24 -14.20 -17.87
N PRO A 133 4.80 -13.97 -16.61
CA PRO A 133 5.50 -13.04 -15.73
C PRO A 133 6.92 -13.54 -15.42
N THR A 134 7.83 -12.62 -15.13
CA THR A 134 9.24 -12.91 -14.77
C THR A 134 9.32 -13.93 -13.63
N SER A 135 8.48 -13.76 -12.60
CA SER A 135 8.40 -14.67 -11.46
C SER A 135 6.94 -14.92 -11.11
N ARG A 136 6.51 -16.19 -11.20
CA ARG A 136 5.13 -16.59 -10.84
C ARG A 136 4.82 -16.40 -9.36
N ALA A 137 5.81 -16.59 -8.50
CA ALA A 137 5.65 -16.42 -7.05
C ALA A 137 5.46 -14.94 -6.69
N VAL A 138 6.33 -14.07 -7.21
CA VAL A 138 6.22 -12.62 -7.01
C VAL A 138 4.94 -12.10 -7.65
N TRP A 139 4.58 -12.55 -8.86
CA TRP A 139 3.32 -12.16 -9.50
C TRP A 139 2.11 -12.40 -8.60
N TRP A 140 2.02 -13.56 -7.93
CA TRP A 140 0.94 -13.81 -6.97
C TRP A 140 0.98 -12.87 -5.77
N ALA A 141 2.16 -12.62 -5.21
CA ALA A 141 2.33 -11.73 -4.07
C ALA A 141 1.85 -10.30 -4.40
N GLU A 142 2.19 -9.79 -5.58
CA GLU A 142 1.88 -8.42 -6.03
C GLU A 142 0.46 -8.27 -6.59
N ILE A 143 -0.06 -9.27 -7.32
CA ILE A 143 -1.37 -9.15 -7.97
C ILE A 143 -2.53 -9.29 -6.98
N LEU A 144 -2.34 -10.01 -5.86
CA LEU A 144 -3.40 -10.25 -4.87
C LEU A 144 -3.92 -8.94 -4.22
N PRO A 145 -3.06 -8.02 -3.74
CA PRO A 145 -3.47 -6.68 -3.31
C PRO A 145 -4.26 -5.92 -4.37
N VAL A 146 -3.79 -5.93 -5.63
CA VAL A 146 -4.45 -5.27 -6.77
C VAL A 146 -5.86 -5.84 -6.98
N LEU A 147 -6.00 -7.16 -7.01
CA LEU A 147 -7.30 -7.84 -7.14
C LEU A 147 -8.23 -7.51 -5.97
N GLY A 148 -7.70 -7.42 -4.76
CA GLY A 148 -8.46 -7.04 -3.57
C GLY A 148 -9.05 -5.63 -3.69
N VAL A 149 -8.23 -4.65 -4.06
CA VAL A 149 -8.66 -3.25 -4.24
C VAL A 149 -9.61 -3.13 -5.43
N PHE A 150 -9.28 -3.74 -6.57
CA PHE A 150 -10.13 -3.73 -7.76
C PHE A 150 -11.51 -4.35 -7.50
N GLY A 151 -11.53 -5.52 -6.86
CA GLY A 151 -12.76 -6.19 -6.46
C GLY A 151 -13.60 -5.34 -5.49
N ALA A 152 -12.96 -4.70 -4.51
CA ALA A 152 -13.65 -3.79 -3.60
C ALA A 152 -14.31 -2.62 -4.34
N LEU A 153 -13.64 -2.02 -5.33
CA LEU A 153 -14.20 -0.95 -6.15
C LEU A 153 -15.41 -1.41 -6.97
N LEU A 154 -15.35 -2.60 -7.58
CA LEU A 154 -16.48 -3.18 -8.32
C LEU A 154 -17.69 -3.44 -7.41
N LEU A 155 -17.46 -4.07 -6.25
CA LEU A 155 -18.52 -4.44 -5.31
C LEU A 155 -19.17 -3.24 -4.62
N THR A 156 -18.42 -2.14 -4.46
CA THR A 156 -18.90 -0.92 -3.80
C THR A 156 -19.46 0.10 -4.78
N TYR A 157 -19.20 -0.02 -6.08
CA TYR A 157 -19.61 0.93 -7.12
C TYR A 157 -21.09 1.35 -7.04
N ARG A 158 -22.00 0.37 -6.87
CA ARG A 158 -23.44 0.65 -6.78
C ARG A 158 -23.87 1.28 -5.46
N ARG A 159 -23.07 1.15 -4.39
CA ARG A 159 -23.38 1.70 -3.05
C ARG A 159 -22.79 3.09 -2.85
N PHE A 160 -21.60 3.32 -3.39
CA PHE A 160 -20.94 4.61 -3.37
C PHE A 160 -20.08 4.74 -4.62
N ARG A 161 -20.49 5.63 -5.52
CA ARG A 161 -19.75 5.91 -6.73
C ARG A 161 -18.86 7.12 -6.50
N PHE A 162 -17.55 6.93 -6.60
CA PHE A 162 -16.56 8.01 -6.52
C PHE A 162 -16.62 8.95 -7.74
N SER A 163 -16.02 10.13 -7.62
CA SER A 163 -15.83 11.03 -8.75
C SER A 163 -14.97 10.38 -9.85
N ASN A 164 -15.14 10.84 -11.09
CA ASN A 164 -14.34 10.37 -12.21
C ASN A 164 -12.84 10.59 -11.97
N LEU A 165 -12.46 11.70 -11.35
CA LEU A 165 -11.06 11.97 -10.99
C LEU A 165 -10.53 10.98 -9.95
N ALA A 166 -11.31 10.64 -8.93
CA ALA A 166 -10.91 9.62 -7.96
C ALA A 166 -10.65 8.26 -8.62
N TYR A 167 -11.49 7.84 -9.57
CA TYR A 167 -11.25 6.60 -10.33
C TYR A 167 -9.98 6.66 -11.16
N VAL A 168 -9.69 7.80 -11.81
CA VAL A 168 -8.44 8.00 -12.56
C VAL A 168 -7.24 7.90 -11.61
N LEU A 169 -7.26 8.62 -10.49
CA LEU A 169 -6.19 8.62 -9.50
C LEU A 169 -5.91 7.22 -8.94
N MET A 170 -6.97 6.47 -8.56
CA MET A 170 -6.83 5.09 -8.09
C MET A 170 -6.29 4.15 -9.18
N SER A 171 -6.68 4.37 -10.44
CA SER A 171 -6.24 3.52 -11.55
C SER A 171 -4.74 3.56 -11.81
N PHE A 172 -4.06 4.67 -11.49
CA PHE A 172 -2.60 4.77 -11.68
C PHE A 172 -1.85 3.72 -10.86
N TRP A 173 -2.19 3.57 -9.57
CA TRP A 173 -1.55 2.56 -8.73
C TRP A 173 -1.86 1.15 -9.24
N LEU A 174 -3.14 0.86 -9.52
CA LEU A 174 -3.56 -0.45 -10.01
C LEU A 174 -2.82 -0.83 -11.32
N LEU A 175 -2.64 0.12 -12.24
CA LEU A 175 -1.91 -0.11 -13.48
C LEU A 175 -0.42 -0.36 -13.22
N MET A 176 0.24 0.53 -12.48
CA MET A 176 1.69 0.42 -12.24
C MET A 176 2.04 -0.83 -11.44
N HIS A 177 1.29 -1.12 -10.39
CA HIS A 177 1.53 -2.30 -9.57
C HIS A 177 1.27 -3.60 -10.36
N THR A 178 0.31 -3.60 -11.29
CA THR A 178 0.10 -4.74 -12.21
C THR A 178 1.26 -4.93 -13.20
N VAL A 179 1.87 -3.83 -13.68
CA VAL A 179 3.08 -3.88 -14.52
C VAL A 179 4.28 -4.38 -13.70
N GLY A 180 4.43 -3.90 -12.47
CA GLY A 180 5.41 -4.41 -11.51
C GLY A 180 5.26 -5.89 -11.26
N ALA A 181 4.04 -6.39 -11.05
CA ALA A 181 3.75 -7.82 -10.88
C ALA A 181 4.20 -8.66 -12.10
N HIS A 182 4.08 -8.13 -13.32
CA HIS A 182 4.51 -8.85 -14.53
C HIS A 182 6.04 -8.99 -14.60
N TYR A 183 6.76 -7.90 -14.38
CA TYR A 183 8.22 -7.88 -14.54
C TYR A 183 9.00 -8.24 -13.28
N THR A 184 8.41 -8.13 -12.09
CA THR A 184 9.04 -7.71 -10.83
C THR A 184 9.40 -6.22 -10.82
N PHE A 185 9.32 -5.58 -9.66
CA PHE A 185 9.58 -4.15 -9.50
C PHE A 185 11.02 -3.74 -9.87
N ALA A 186 11.98 -4.64 -9.65
CA ALA A 186 13.39 -4.42 -10.01
C ALA A 186 13.61 -4.42 -11.54
N ASP A 187 12.82 -5.20 -12.28
CA ASP A 187 13.09 -5.47 -13.70
C ASP A 187 12.17 -4.70 -14.67
N VAL A 188 11.25 -3.85 -14.17
CA VAL A 188 10.45 -2.99 -15.05
C VAL A 188 11.37 -2.11 -15.89
N PRO A 189 11.22 -2.04 -17.22
CA PRO A 189 12.05 -1.20 -18.09
C PRO A 189 11.80 0.30 -17.85
N PHE A 190 12.46 0.84 -16.83
CA PHE A 190 12.20 2.17 -16.26
C PHE A 190 13.44 3.07 -16.27
N ASP A 191 14.48 2.71 -17.03
CA ASP A 191 15.75 3.42 -17.11
C ASP A 191 15.61 4.90 -17.48
N TRP A 192 14.64 5.24 -18.33
CA TRP A 192 14.40 6.62 -18.74
C TRP A 192 14.03 7.50 -17.53
N ALA A 193 13.23 6.98 -16.60
CA ALA A 193 12.81 7.68 -15.40
C ALA A 193 13.87 7.57 -14.31
N ASN A 194 14.55 6.43 -14.18
CA ASN A 194 15.66 6.27 -13.24
C ASN A 194 16.75 7.33 -13.48
N ARG A 195 17.09 7.65 -14.73
CA ARG A 195 18.03 8.76 -15.06
C ARG A 195 17.61 10.11 -14.48
N LEU A 196 16.31 10.36 -14.35
CA LEU A 196 15.77 11.62 -13.80
C LEU A 196 15.64 11.57 -12.27
N LEU A 197 15.32 10.40 -11.73
CA LEU A 197 14.97 10.22 -10.32
C LEU A 197 16.17 9.89 -9.44
N SER A 198 17.16 9.15 -9.95
CA SER A 198 18.32 8.72 -9.17
C SER A 198 19.10 9.84 -8.48
N PRO A 199 19.29 11.05 -9.07
CA PRO A 199 19.93 12.16 -8.38
C PRO A 199 19.20 12.62 -7.10
N LEU A 200 17.90 12.36 -7.01
CA LEU A 200 17.05 12.76 -5.88
C LEU A 200 16.77 11.60 -4.92
N LEU A 201 16.62 10.39 -5.44
CA LEU A 201 16.12 9.22 -4.70
C LEU A 201 17.21 8.19 -4.36
N GLY A 202 18.40 8.34 -4.94
CA GLY A 202 19.56 7.46 -4.76
C GLY A 202 19.91 6.65 -6.01
N GLU A 203 21.15 6.20 -6.11
CA GLU A 203 21.63 5.36 -7.21
C GLU A 203 21.57 3.85 -6.89
N GLY A 204 21.73 3.01 -7.91
CA GLY A 204 21.93 1.57 -7.75
C GLY A 204 20.65 0.72 -7.64
N ARG A 205 19.47 1.30 -7.85
CA ARG A 205 18.19 0.57 -7.90
C ARG A 205 17.25 1.09 -8.97
N ASN A 206 16.25 0.28 -9.30
CA ASN A 206 15.08 0.70 -10.05
C ASN A 206 14.09 1.41 -9.11
N HIS A 207 13.70 2.64 -9.46
CA HIS A 207 12.78 3.48 -8.69
C HIS A 207 11.31 3.30 -9.09
N PHE A 208 11.00 2.31 -9.94
CA PHE A 208 9.61 2.03 -10.32
C PHE A 208 8.70 1.83 -9.10
N ASP A 209 9.20 1.10 -8.11
CA ASP A 209 8.54 0.84 -6.83
C ASP A 209 8.27 2.12 -6.02
N ARG A 210 9.31 2.94 -5.84
CA ARG A 210 9.22 4.25 -5.18
C ARG A 210 8.16 5.16 -5.80
N VAL A 211 8.03 5.12 -7.12
CA VAL A 211 6.98 5.87 -7.83
C VAL A 211 5.61 5.24 -7.58
N GLY A 212 5.53 3.91 -7.51
CA GLY A 212 4.34 3.18 -7.04
C GLY A 212 3.87 3.63 -5.67
N HIS A 213 4.78 3.78 -4.70
CA HIS A 213 4.51 4.32 -3.36
C HIS A 213 3.97 5.76 -3.41
N TYR A 214 4.63 6.65 -4.16
CA TYR A 214 4.07 7.99 -4.36
C TYR A 214 2.63 7.97 -4.94
N ILE A 215 2.32 7.01 -5.81
CA ILE A 215 1.02 6.91 -6.47
C ILE A 215 -0.05 6.25 -5.58
N ILE A 216 0.27 5.27 -4.72
CA ILE A 216 -0.73 4.75 -3.76
C ILE A 216 -1.18 5.87 -2.82
N GLY A 217 -0.31 6.84 -2.54
CA GLY A 217 -0.68 8.07 -1.84
C GLY A 217 -1.90 8.77 -2.41
N PHE A 218 -2.17 8.65 -3.72
CA PHE A 218 -3.36 9.24 -4.34
C PHE A 218 -4.68 8.71 -3.80
N TYR A 219 -4.69 7.57 -3.08
CA TYR A 219 -5.86 7.04 -2.39
C TYR A 219 -6.33 7.93 -1.22
N ALA A 220 -5.54 8.92 -0.79
CA ALA A 220 -6.01 9.95 0.13
C ALA A 220 -7.18 10.76 -0.47
N TYR A 221 -7.20 10.96 -1.80
CA TYR A 221 -8.27 11.69 -2.48
C TYR A 221 -9.63 10.99 -2.34
N PRO A 222 -9.83 9.72 -2.75
CA PRO A 222 -11.10 9.03 -2.58
C PRO A 222 -11.47 8.86 -1.10
N MET A 223 -10.52 8.68 -0.19
CA MET A 223 -10.82 8.63 1.25
C MET A 223 -11.44 9.96 1.73
N ALA A 224 -10.84 11.09 1.38
CA ALA A 224 -11.38 12.41 1.69
C ALA A 224 -12.74 12.62 1.01
N GLU A 225 -12.88 12.22 -0.25
CA GLU A 225 -14.14 12.30 -0.99
C GLU A 225 -15.26 11.53 -0.29
N TRP A 226 -14.98 10.31 0.17
CA TRP A 226 -15.94 9.48 0.86
C TRP A 226 -16.40 10.14 2.17
N LEU A 227 -15.47 10.60 3.00
CA LEU A 227 -15.79 11.27 4.28
C LEU A 227 -16.60 12.55 4.06
N MET A 228 -16.19 13.37 3.10
CA MET A 228 -16.83 14.66 2.80
C MET A 228 -18.22 14.48 2.21
N ARG A 229 -18.41 13.58 1.23
CA ARG A 229 -19.73 13.33 0.63
C ARG A 229 -20.69 12.62 1.57
N ARG A 230 -20.18 11.88 2.55
CA ARG A 230 -20.98 11.30 3.65
C ARG A 230 -21.29 12.29 4.77
N ARG A 231 -20.71 13.50 4.75
CA ARG A 231 -20.78 14.49 5.83
C ARG A 231 -20.38 13.89 7.18
N ALA A 232 -19.40 12.99 7.18
CA ALA A 232 -19.01 12.24 8.37
C ALA A 232 -18.22 13.10 9.37
N CYS A 233 -17.48 14.11 8.87
CA CYS A 233 -16.66 15.00 9.69
C CYS A 233 -16.37 16.33 8.96
N SER A 234 -15.67 17.24 9.64
CA SER A 234 -15.18 18.48 9.02
C SER A 234 -14.09 18.20 7.99
N MET A 235 -13.86 19.14 7.08
CA MET A 235 -12.83 19.00 6.03
C MET A 235 -11.42 18.80 6.62
N HIS A 236 -11.10 19.50 7.70
CA HIS A 236 -9.79 19.36 8.35
C HIS A 236 -9.60 17.95 8.92
N LEU A 237 -10.64 17.39 9.55
CA LEU A 237 -10.59 16.02 10.06
C LEU A 237 -10.59 14.99 8.93
N ALA A 238 -11.34 15.21 7.85
CA ALA A 238 -11.34 14.32 6.69
C ALA A 238 -9.94 14.24 6.05
N PHE A 239 -9.28 15.39 5.92
CA PHE A 239 -7.94 15.49 5.34
C PHE A 239 -6.88 14.87 6.23
N PHE A 240 -6.90 15.23 7.51
CA PHE A 240 -6.02 14.64 8.51
C PHE A 240 -6.19 13.12 8.55
N PHE A 241 -7.42 12.63 8.64
CA PHE A 241 -7.69 11.20 8.62
C PHE A 241 -7.21 10.53 7.32
N SER A 242 -7.46 11.14 6.16
CA SER A 242 -7.06 10.55 4.87
C SER A 242 -5.54 10.46 4.72
N LEU A 243 -4.80 11.46 5.20
CA LEU A 243 -3.34 11.44 5.22
C LEU A 243 -2.82 10.32 6.13
N PHE A 244 -3.31 10.26 7.38
CA PHE A 244 -2.90 9.24 8.34
C PHE A 244 -3.36 7.84 7.96
N PHE A 245 -4.48 7.73 7.24
CA PHE A 245 -4.94 6.47 6.66
C PHE A 245 -3.90 5.93 5.67
N ILE A 246 -3.41 6.75 4.74
CA ILE A 246 -2.34 6.34 3.82
C ILE A 246 -1.06 5.99 4.56
N MET A 247 -0.62 6.85 5.49
CA MET A 247 0.60 6.57 6.28
C MET A 247 0.49 5.26 7.07
N GLY A 248 -0.70 4.95 7.60
CA GLY A 248 -0.96 3.69 8.30
C GLY A 248 -0.98 2.49 7.37
N VAL A 249 -1.55 2.63 6.17
CA VAL A 249 -1.53 1.58 5.14
C VAL A 249 -0.09 1.30 4.69
N ALA A 250 0.69 2.36 4.42
CA ALA A 250 2.10 2.26 4.07
C ALA A 250 2.89 1.49 5.13
N ALA A 251 2.85 1.95 6.38
CA ALA A 251 3.55 1.29 7.49
C ALA A 251 3.11 -0.17 7.68
N ALA A 252 1.83 -0.49 7.47
CA ALA A 252 1.34 -1.86 7.56
C ALA A 252 1.87 -2.74 6.41
N TYR A 253 1.97 -2.19 5.20
CA TYR A 253 2.45 -2.93 4.03
C TYR A 253 3.95 -3.22 4.13
N GLU A 254 4.76 -2.24 4.54
CA GLU A 254 6.20 -2.43 4.82
C GLU A 254 6.47 -3.52 5.85
N ILE A 255 5.61 -3.62 6.87
CA ILE A 255 5.69 -4.70 7.86
C ILE A 255 5.37 -6.05 7.19
N ILE A 256 4.38 -6.11 6.31
CA ILE A 256 4.03 -7.33 5.58
C ILE A 256 5.18 -7.78 4.69
N GLU A 257 5.80 -6.87 3.93
CA GLU A 257 6.94 -7.16 3.07
C GLU A 257 8.14 -7.66 3.86
N TRP A 258 8.47 -6.98 4.96
CA TRP A 258 9.52 -7.44 5.86
C TRP A 258 9.23 -8.86 6.38
N GLN A 259 8.00 -9.13 6.83
CA GLN A 259 7.64 -10.46 7.33
C GLN A 259 7.67 -11.51 6.21
N TYR A 260 7.20 -11.18 5.02
CA TYR A 260 7.24 -12.07 3.86
C TYR A 260 8.68 -12.43 3.50
N ALA A 261 9.58 -11.45 3.43
CA ALA A 261 11.00 -11.67 3.16
C ALA A 261 11.67 -12.58 4.19
N VAL A 262 11.33 -12.43 5.48
CA VAL A 262 11.84 -13.29 6.56
C VAL A 262 11.31 -14.72 6.47
N LEU A 263 10.03 -14.90 6.14
CA LEU A 263 9.38 -16.21 6.10
C LEU A 263 9.75 -17.01 4.85
N GLU A 264 9.76 -16.36 3.69
CA GLU A 264 10.09 -17.01 2.41
C GLU A 264 11.61 -17.26 2.33
N GLY A 265 12.44 -16.29 2.73
CA GLY A 265 13.90 -16.41 2.81
C GLY A 265 14.64 -16.66 1.48
N GLY A 266 13.91 -16.86 0.37
CA GLY A 266 14.44 -17.07 -0.98
C GLY A 266 14.42 -15.80 -1.85
N ASN A 267 14.79 -15.95 -3.12
CA ASN A 267 14.85 -14.82 -4.08
C ASN A 267 13.50 -14.10 -4.20
N ALA A 268 12.38 -14.82 -4.19
CA ALA A 268 11.05 -14.23 -4.25
C ALA A 268 10.77 -13.29 -3.06
N GLY A 269 11.29 -13.59 -1.87
CA GLY A 269 11.17 -12.71 -0.70
C GLY A 269 12.00 -11.44 -0.84
N ILE A 270 13.20 -11.53 -1.43
CA ILE A 270 14.06 -10.36 -1.68
C ILE A 270 13.48 -9.48 -2.79
N GLU A 271 12.92 -10.10 -3.84
CA GLU A 271 12.26 -9.41 -4.95
C GLU A 271 10.98 -8.70 -4.48
N PHE A 272 10.13 -9.38 -3.69
CA PHE A 272 8.92 -8.80 -3.12
C PHE A 272 9.22 -7.69 -2.10
N LEU A 273 10.30 -7.82 -1.32
CA LEU A 273 10.73 -6.74 -0.42
C LEU A 273 11.15 -5.46 -1.16
N GLY A 274 11.47 -5.54 -2.46
CA GLY A 274 11.75 -4.34 -3.27
C GLY A 274 13.06 -3.60 -2.98
N SER A 275 13.73 -3.85 -1.83
CA SER A 275 14.86 -3.05 -1.33
C SER A 275 16.01 -2.85 -2.30
N GLN A 276 16.35 -3.86 -3.11
CA GLN A 276 17.47 -3.79 -4.05
C GLN A 276 18.79 -3.35 -3.38
N GLY A 277 18.95 -3.65 -2.09
CA GLY A 277 20.11 -3.24 -1.28
C GLY A 277 20.01 -1.84 -0.62
N ASP A 278 18.92 -1.09 -0.81
CA ASP A 278 18.65 0.15 -0.09
C ASP A 278 18.21 -0.16 1.35
N ILE A 279 19.08 0.16 2.32
CA ILE A 279 18.79 -0.07 3.75
C ILE A 279 17.70 0.84 4.30
N TRP A 280 17.37 1.92 3.60
CA TRP A 280 16.38 2.91 4.00
C TRP A 280 15.08 2.79 3.20
N ASP A 281 14.86 1.65 2.56
CA ASP A 281 13.79 1.48 1.60
C ASP A 281 12.42 1.80 2.19
N ALA A 282 12.02 1.04 3.21
CA ALA A 282 10.75 1.22 3.90
C ALA A 282 10.50 2.66 4.37
N GLN A 283 11.53 3.35 4.87
CA GLN A 283 11.38 4.73 5.33
C GLN A 283 11.14 5.70 4.18
N LYS A 284 11.83 5.50 3.06
CA LYS A 284 11.66 6.32 1.87
C LYS A 284 10.34 6.00 1.16
N ASP A 285 9.82 4.78 1.26
CA ASP A 285 8.56 4.37 0.66
C ASP A 285 7.39 4.99 1.42
N MET A 286 7.38 4.83 2.76
CA MET A 286 6.44 5.54 3.60
C MET A 286 6.48 7.08 3.40
N LEU A 287 7.66 7.65 3.14
CA LEU A 287 7.79 9.07 2.80
C LEU A 287 7.16 9.38 1.43
N ALA A 288 7.42 8.57 0.41
CA ALA A 288 6.84 8.71 -0.91
C ALA A 288 5.31 8.63 -0.86
N ASP A 289 4.77 7.63 -0.15
CA ASP A 289 3.33 7.47 0.12
C ASP A 289 2.72 8.73 0.74
N THR A 290 3.39 9.27 1.75
CA THR A 290 2.97 10.49 2.45
C THR A 290 2.94 11.70 1.52
N LEU A 291 3.98 11.89 0.70
CA LEU A 291 4.05 13.00 -0.26
C LEU A 291 2.99 12.87 -1.35
N GLY A 292 2.74 11.66 -1.84
CA GLY A 292 1.65 11.35 -2.76
C GLY A 292 0.29 11.71 -2.19
N ALA A 293 0.04 11.36 -0.92
CA ALA A 293 -1.19 11.71 -0.21
C ALA A 293 -1.38 13.22 -0.07
N LEU A 294 -0.32 13.96 0.28
CA LEU A 294 -0.36 15.42 0.34
C LEU A 294 -0.71 16.03 -1.03
N THR A 295 -0.11 15.53 -2.11
CA THR A 295 -0.43 15.97 -3.48
C THR A 295 -1.89 15.67 -3.82
N ALA A 296 -2.41 14.48 -3.51
CA ALA A 296 -3.82 14.15 -3.75
C ALA A 296 -4.78 15.04 -2.95
N LEU A 297 -4.48 15.33 -1.69
CA LEU A 297 -5.30 16.23 -0.87
C LEU A 297 -5.25 17.68 -1.37
N LEU A 298 -4.11 18.12 -1.91
CA LEU A 298 -4.02 19.41 -2.59
C LEU A 298 -4.90 19.44 -3.85
N ILE A 299 -4.87 18.39 -4.69
CA ILE A 299 -5.76 18.27 -5.85
C ILE A 299 -7.22 18.30 -5.40
N TYR A 300 -7.56 17.62 -4.29
CA TYR A 300 -8.90 17.66 -3.72
C TYR A 300 -9.34 19.08 -3.36
N LEU A 301 -8.46 19.88 -2.74
CA LEU A 301 -8.75 21.27 -2.37
C LEU A 301 -9.10 22.14 -3.59
N LEU A 302 -8.44 21.88 -4.73
CA LEU A 302 -8.65 22.62 -5.97
C LEU A 302 -9.94 22.20 -6.68
N VAL A 303 -10.24 20.90 -6.71
CA VAL A 303 -11.37 20.35 -7.48
C VAL A 303 -12.69 20.37 -6.69
N ARG A 304 -12.66 20.02 -5.40
CA ARG A 304 -13.84 19.97 -4.51
C ARG A 304 -15.01 19.14 -5.07
N PRO A 305 -14.81 17.83 -5.32
CA PRO A 305 -15.88 16.95 -5.83
C PRO A 305 -17.10 16.89 -4.90
N ASP A 306 -16.92 17.14 -3.59
CA ASP A 306 -17.99 17.25 -2.59
C ASP A 306 -18.98 18.38 -2.88
N ARG A 307 -18.53 19.44 -3.55
CA ARG A 307 -19.36 20.61 -3.88
C ARG A 307 -19.99 20.49 -5.26
N GLN A 308 -19.27 19.93 -6.23
CA GLN A 308 -19.74 19.77 -7.60
C GLN A 308 -20.95 18.83 -7.69
N LEU A 309 -20.95 17.76 -6.89
CA LEU A 309 -22.02 16.78 -6.78
C LEU A 309 -23.06 17.15 -5.71
N ALA A 310 -23.22 18.43 -5.37
CA ALA A 310 -24.18 18.90 -4.38
C ALA A 310 -25.00 20.14 -4.83
N SER A 311 -24.90 20.55 -6.09
CA SER A 311 -25.53 21.80 -6.57
C SER A 311 -27.06 21.75 -6.47
N PRO A 312 -27.73 22.75 -5.84
CA PRO A 312 -29.18 22.84 -5.84
C PRO A 312 -29.68 23.28 -7.22
N VAL A 313 -30.80 22.71 -7.67
CA VAL A 313 -31.55 23.17 -8.84
C VAL A 313 -31.94 24.64 -8.63
N SER A 314 -31.47 25.55 -9.48
CA SER A 314 -32.08 26.87 -9.61
C SER A 314 -33.42 26.69 -10.33
N ASN A 315 -34.51 26.71 -9.58
CA ASN A 315 -35.84 26.81 -10.18
C ASN A 315 -35.94 28.20 -10.83
N GLY A 316 -35.87 28.23 -12.17
CA GLY A 316 -36.32 29.35 -12.99
C GLY A 316 -37.81 29.27 -13.24
#